data_AF-A0A7C5V9Y4-F1
#
_entry.id   AF-A0A7C5V9Y4-F1
#
_cell.length_a   1.000
_cell.length_b   1.000
_cell.length_c   1.000
_cell.angle_alpha   90.00
_cell.angle_beta   90.00
_cell.angle_gamma   90.00
#
_symmetry.space_group_name_H-M   'P 1'
#
loop_
_entity.id
_entity.type
_entity.pdbx_description
1 polymer ?
#
loop_
_entity_poly.entity_id
_entity_poly.type
_entity_poly.pdbx_seq_one_letter_code
_entity_poly.pdbx_strand_id
1 'polypeptide(L)'
;MEKRNLIAQWAFDTRPILGRFHLWLDDVEIEWLDNKGHIELRHDISFAGDAMERLFIMTAAVTALGTRLFGRYGEGKGKDKKELNHIKKDADAVSAYIMSESLWYLTRQLPENHAVMVCLGEGLMPKGGESPDMGSNPLLGFGRVYARPQVAVFLDRMVQRLINNPDFGWDDFTERVKKEGVTVWGAAIDTLENTSRFAKGAETGPMTVLHLFDQPLSITRPYEGYMGNLILPREVVENAAKESLLVKYHTPRSRVMEAIRLTYPDIKPEHVHVWTLAGPTRVNRIGTLWKQWRDTGAHIVEEGYTLPTGYQVFTDSGTYAPTYQVGTWFDEAGDRHLFLVDGYAATAEAMQAASLAPILNVDVSLALFSSKFNLSWDVETKIMHLDPDDKEFIKKLFALAGQPVGREQIELYRQCICEAREAGMDVKKKWLAAKDFMPDKKWDVMALAGYMLDDPYTGAPGVQKIDKDTYRVSVRLSTPRGMKQVCLSLRFMEPEKDRPLVCNPLLIRFFNGEDYENRAVKISDSGRIRNELQTLCSEAMEFFGVNGMRVHFNRIPDDVISPENQVLLRKILTWYKTHHPLWFSWLEIAD
;
A
#
# COMPACT_ATOMS: atom_id res chain seq x y z
N MET A 1 -18.20 19.53 -16.61
CA MET A 1 -16.84 19.87 -16.12
C MET A 1 -16.81 21.34 -15.75
N GLU A 2 -16.76 21.65 -14.46
CA GLU A 2 -16.45 23.01 -14.01
C GLU A 2 -14.95 23.28 -14.19
N LYS A 3 -14.60 24.40 -14.83
CA LYS A 3 -13.21 24.80 -15.11
C LYS A 3 -12.82 25.96 -14.18
N ARG A 4 -11.92 25.75 -13.22
CA ARG A 4 -11.43 26.80 -12.30
C ARG A 4 -10.21 27.53 -12.89
N ASN A 5 -10.38 28.20 -14.02
CA ASN A 5 -9.25 28.53 -14.90
C ASN A 5 -8.39 29.78 -14.59
N LEU A 6 -8.50 30.46 -13.44
CA LEU A 6 -7.59 31.60 -13.15
C LEU A 6 -7.12 31.73 -11.68
N ILE A 7 -7.53 30.81 -10.79
CA ILE A 7 -7.17 30.84 -9.36
C ILE A 7 -6.78 29.43 -8.87
N ALA A 8 -6.45 28.47 -9.74
CA ALA A 8 -6.20 27.07 -9.33
C ALA A 8 -5.17 26.94 -8.18
N GLN A 9 -4.06 27.67 -8.27
CA GLN A 9 -3.01 27.72 -7.24
C GLN A 9 -3.50 28.18 -5.85
N TRP A 10 -4.49 29.08 -5.80
CA TRP A 10 -5.04 29.64 -4.55
C TRP A 10 -6.30 28.90 -4.10
N ALA A 11 -7.13 28.43 -5.04
CA ALA A 11 -8.35 27.68 -4.76
C ALA A 11 -8.06 26.24 -4.35
N PHE A 12 -6.95 25.67 -4.82
CA PHE A 12 -6.47 24.33 -4.47
C PHE A 12 -5.16 24.40 -3.66
N ASP A 13 -5.11 25.30 -2.67
CA ASP A 13 -3.89 25.67 -1.93
C ASP A 13 -3.13 24.46 -1.38
N THR A 14 -2.10 24.08 -2.12
CA THR A 14 -1.23 22.91 -1.86
C THR A 14 0.24 23.32 -1.99
N ARG A 15 0.52 24.62 -1.77
CA ARG A 15 1.85 25.25 -1.86
C ARG A 15 2.96 24.51 -1.10
N PRO A 16 2.74 23.90 0.08
CA PRO A 16 3.80 23.14 0.76
C PRO A 16 4.38 22.00 -0.10
N ILE A 17 3.53 21.27 -0.81
CA ILE A 17 3.96 20.14 -1.65
C ILE A 17 4.48 20.65 -3.00
N LEU A 18 3.75 21.57 -3.64
CA LEU A 18 4.17 22.18 -4.91
C LEU A 18 5.55 22.84 -4.81
N GLY A 19 5.78 23.61 -3.75
CA GLY A 19 7.06 24.26 -3.49
C GLY A 19 8.20 23.28 -3.21
N ARG A 20 7.89 22.09 -2.67
CA ARG A 20 8.89 21.03 -2.49
C ARG A 20 9.32 20.41 -3.81
N PHE A 21 8.38 20.21 -4.73
CA PHE A 21 8.66 19.57 -6.03
C PHE A 21 8.89 20.55 -7.18
N HIS A 22 8.95 21.85 -6.87
CA HIS A 22 9.17 22.92 -7.84
C HIS A 22 8.14 22.83 -8.98
N LEU A 23 6.89 22.59 -8.60
CA LEU A 23 5.74 22.46 -9.47
C LEU A 23 4.87 23.70 -9.38
N TRP A 24 4.25 24.06 -10.49
CA TRP A 24 3.18 25.05 -10.58
C TRP A 24 1.88 24.35 -10.95
N LEU A 25 0.78 24.71 -10.30
CA LEU A 25 -0.55 24.16 -10.58
C LEU A 25 -1.28 25.07 -11.59
N ASP A 26 -1.34 24.64 -12.85
CA ASP A 26 -1.97 25.38 -13.94
C ASP A 26 -3.50 25.26 -13.92
N ASP A 27 -4.05 24.07 -13.65
CA ASP A 27 -5.50 23.82 -13.67
C ASP A 27 -5.91 22.65 -12.75
N VAL A 28 -7.18 22.64 -12.34
CA VAL A 28 -7.81 21.56 -11.57
C VAL A 28 -9.23 21.32 -12.10
N GLU A 29 -9.50 20.08 -12.48
CA GLU A 29 -10.83 19.61 -12.87
C GLU A 29 -11.31 18.56 -11.86
N ILE A 30 -12.58 18.64 -11.46
CA ILE A 30 -13.20 17.71 -10.52
C ILE A 30 -14.43 17.09 -11.18
N GLU A 31 -14.48 15.76 -11.18
CA GLU A 31 -15.62 14.96 -11.62
C GLU A 31 -16.13 14.14 -10.44
N TRP A 32 -17.41 14.25 -10.12
CA TRP A 32 -18.05 13.40 -9.11
C TRP A 32 -18.40 12.05 -9.72
N LEU A 33 -17.94 10.97 -9.09
CA LEU A 33 -18.08 9.60 -9.59
C LEU A 33 -19.29 8.87 -9.01
N ASP A 34 -19.88 9.40 -7.96
CA ASP A 34 -21.10 8.87 -7.38
C ASP A 34 -22.29 9.72 -7.81
N ASN A 35 -23.29 9.08 -8.42
CA ASN A 35 -24.54 9.69 -8.90
C ASN A 35 -25.43 10.24 -7.77
N LYS A 36 -24.86 10.63 -6.62
CA LYS A 36 -25.55 11.09 -5.41
C LYS A 36 -26.00 12.55 -5.45
N GLY A 37 -26.00 13.19 -6.63
CA GLY A 37 -26.59 14.51 -6.82
C GLY A 37 -25.99 15.58 -5.93
N HIS A 38 -24.66 15.68 -5.91
CA HIS A 38 -23.94 16.65 -5.08
C HIS A 38 -24.34 18.08 -5.44
N ILE A 39 -25.03 18.74 -4.51
CA ILE A 39 -25.27 20.19 -4.55
C ILE A 39 -23.98 20.88 -4.09
N GLU A 40 -23.50 21.86 -4.85
CA GLU A 40 -22.20 22.56 -4.86
C GLU A 40 -21.59 23.07 -3.52
N LEU A 41 -22.07 22.70 -2.34
CA LEU A 41 -21.65 23.29 -1.06
C LEU A 41 -21.35 22.30 0.08
N ARG A 42 -20.73 21.15 -0.20
CA ARG A 42 -19.93 20.42 0.81
C ARG A 42 -18.54 20.16 0.26
N HIS A 43 -17.60 21.02 0.63
CA HIS A 43 -16.24 21.02 0.07
C HIS A 43 -15.38 19.85 0.57
N ASP A 44 -15.77 19.18 1.66
CA ASP A 44 -15.14 18.00 2.21
C ASP A 44 -16.08 16.79 2.28
N ILE A 45 -15.51 15.62 1.99
CA ILE A 45 -16.17 14.31 2.08
C ILE A 45 -15.39 13.37 3.02
N SER A 46 -14.28 13.81 3.59
CA SER A 46 -13.43 13.08 4.53
C SER A 46 -13.44 13.72 5.93
N PHE A 47 -13.00 12.95 6.92
CA PHE A 47 -12.79 13.43 8.29
C PHE A 47 -11.57 14.36 8.42
N ALA A 48 -10.70 14.41 7.41
CA ALA A 48 -9.47 15.21 7.42
C ALA A 48 -9.75 16.71 7.15
N GLY A 49 -10.91 17.03 6.59
CA GLY A 49 -11.31 18.38 6.20
C GLY A 49 -10.72 18.84 4.87
N ASP A 50 -11.36 19.83 4.26
CA ASP A 50 -11.11 20.28 2.87
C ASP A 50 -9.65 20.63 2.57
N ALA A 51 -8.97 21.35 3.48
CA ALA A 51 -7.56 21.71 3.27
C ALA A 51 -6.63 20.48 3.26
N MET A 52 -6.87 19.50 4.15
CA MET A 52 -6.05 18.29 4.21
C MET A 52 -6.36 17.36 3.03
N GLU A 53 -7.63 17.25 2.63
CA GLU A 53 -8.02 16.50 1.43
C GLU A 53 -7.21 16.94 0.21
N ARG A 54 -7.13 18.25 -0.03
CA ARG A 54 -6.37 18.80 -1.16
C ARG A 54 -4.89 18.45 -1.09
N LEU A 55 -4.28 18.53 0.11
CA LEU A 55 -2.87 18.16 0.29
C LEU A 55 -2.64 16.66 0.07
N PHE A 56 -3.54 15.79 0.54
CA PHE A 56 -3.41 14.36 0.30
C PHE A 56 -3.68 13.98 -1.18
N ILE A 57 -4.62 14.65 -1.85
CA ILE A 57 -4.80 14.53 -3.30
C ILE A 57 -3.52 14.94 -4.03
N MET A 58 -2.92 16.08 -3.68
CA MET A 58 -1.66 16.52 -4.27
C MET A 58 -0.52 15.54 -4.00
N THR A 59 -0.43 14.99 -2.79
CA THR A 59 0.54 13.94 -2.43
C THR A 59 0.44 12.73 -3.37
N ALA A 60 -0.77 12.20 -3.60
CA ALA A 60 -0.99 11.10 -4.53
C ALA A 60 -0.64 11.50 -5.98
N ALA A 61 -0.99 12.72 -6.40
CA ALA A 61 -0.70 13.24 -7.73
C ALA A 61 0.80 13.36 -8.02
N VAL A 62 1.56 14.02 -7.13
CA VAL A 62 3.00 14.21 -7.34
C VAL A 62 3.76 12.89 -7.24
N THR A 63 3.28 11.96 -6.40
CA THR A 63 3.83 10.60 -6.33
C THR A 63 3.62 9.87 -7.66
N ALA A 64 2.40 9.84 -8.18
CA ALA A 64 2.13 9.21 -9.49
C ALA A 64 2.94 9.84 -10.63
N LEU A 65 2.99 11.18 -10.69
CA LEU A 65 3.77 11.93 -11.69
C LEU A 65 5.26 11.60 -11.61
N GLY A 66 5.85 11.74 -10.43
CA GLY A 66 7.28 11.57 -10.26
C GLY A 66 7.72 10.13 -10.45
N THR A 67 6.95 9.15 -9.96
CA THR A 67 7.24 7.73 -10.22
C THR A 67 7.13 7.41 -11.70
N ARG A 68 6.09 7.90 -12.40
CA ARG A 68 5.95 7.68 -13.85
C ARG A 68 7.12 8.22 -14.67
N LEU A 69 7.65 9.37 -14.29
CA LEU A 69 8.72 10.05 -15.04
C LEU A 69 10.13 9.60 -14.64
N PHE A 70 10.36 9.29 -13.37
CA PHE A 70 11.69 9.07 -12.80
C PHE A 70 11.90 7.67 -12.20
N GLY A 71 10.85 6.86 -12.13
CA GLY A 71 10.90 5.48 -11.62
C GLY A 71 11.38 4.43 -12.63
N ARG A 72 11.92 4.81 -13.80
CA ARG A 72 12.46 3.87 -14.81
C ARG A 72 11.42 2.97 -15.48
N TYR A 73 10.24 3.55 -15.78
CA TYR A 73 9.13 2.85 -16.45
C TYR A 73 9.57 2.11 -17.73
N GLY A 74 9.29 0.81 -17.81
CA GLY A 74 9.57 -0.01 -19.00
C GLY A 74 11.02 -0.43 -19.21
N GLU A 75 11.97 0.06 -18.42
CA GLU A 75 13.40 -0.30 -18.58
C GLU A 75 13.70 -1.77 -18.26
N GLY A 76 12.82 -2.44 -17.51
CA GLY A 76 12.95 -3.86 -17.17
C GLY A 76 12.51 -4.81 -18.28
N LYS A 77 11.98 -4.30 -19.39
CA LYS A 77 11.53 -5.12 -20.51
C LYS A 77 12.71 -5.86 -21.15
N GLY A 78 12.62 -7.18 -21.19
CA GLY A 78 13.66 -8.04 -21.78
C GLY A 78 14.93 -8.19 -20.93
N LYS A 79 14.95 -7.64 -19.71
CA LYS A 79 16.06 -7.80 -18.76
C LYS A 79 15.95 -9.13 -18.02
N ASP A 80 17.08 -9.59 -17.49
CA ASP A 80 17.08 -10.78 -16.62
C ASP A 80 16.40 -10.51 -15.27
N LYS A 81 16.21 -11.56 -14.47
CA LYS A 81 15.54 -11.46 -13.17
C LYS A 81 16.26 -10.51 -12.21
N LYS A 82 17.59 -10.47 -12.24
CA LYS A 82 18.39 -9.65 -11.31
C LYS A 82 18.22 -8.18 -11.68
N GLU A 83 18.44 -7.83 -12.93
CA GLU A 83 18.30 -6.45 -13.42
C GLU A 83 16.85 -5.95 -13.33
N LEU A 84 15.86 -6.80 -13.61
CA LEU A 84 14.45 -6.47 -13.40
C LEU A 84 14.15 -6.14 -11.92
N ASN A 85 14.70 -6.91 -10.98
CA ASN A 85 14.52 -6.65 -9.55
C ASN A 85 15.17 -5.33 -9.13
N HIS A 86 16.34 -4.98 -9.67
CA HIS A 86 16.96 -3.67 -9.42
C HIS A 86 16.05 -2.52 -9.88
N ILE A 87 15.53 -2.60 -11.10
CA ILE A 87 14.65 -1.56 -11.66
C ILE A 87 13.39 -1.40 -10.83
N LYS A 88 12.81 -2.51 -10.35
CA LYS A 88 11.67 -2.47 -9.42
C LYS A 88 12.03 -1.75 -8.11
N LYS A 89 13.14 -2.13 -7.46
CA LYS A 89 13.61 -1.48 -6.22
C LYS A 89 13.82 0.02 -6.41
N ASP A 90 14.40 0.44 -7.54
CA ASP A 90 14.60 1.86 -7.85
C ASP A 90 13.27 2.61 -8.01
N ALA A 91 12.30 2.00 -8.70
CA ALA A 91 10.96 2.56 -8.90
C ALA A 91 10.24 2.77 -7.56
N ASP A 92 10.25 1.75 -6.69
CA ASP A 92 9.67 1.81 -5.35
C ASP A 92 10.38 2.88 -4.49
N ALA A 93 11.71 2.98 -4.58
CA ALA A 93 12.49 3.98 -3.84
C ALA A 93 12.13 5.42 -4.24
N VAL A 94 11.96 5.70 -5.54
CA VAL A 94 11.50 7.01 -6.03
C VAL A 94 10.09 7.29 -5.52
N SER A 95 9.17 6.33 -5.66
CA SER A 95 7.78 6.50 -5.24
C SER A 95 7.66 6.80 -3.74
N ALA A 96 8.32 6.00 -2.92
CA ALA A 96 8.35 6.17 -1.48
C ALA A 96 8.99 7.47 -1.02
N TYR A 97 10.04 7.93 -1.70
CA TYR A 97 10.64 9.23 -1.41
C TYR A 97 9.67 10.38 -1.66
N ILE A 98 9.00 10.39 -2.81
CA ILE A 98 8.09 11.47 -3.18
C ILE A 98 6.89 11.51 -2.23
N MET A 99 6.29 10.35 -1.93
CA MET A 99 5.21 10.22 -0.95
C MET A 99 5.68 10.69 0.43
N SER A 100 6.83 10.22 0.92
CA SER A 100 7.36 10.60 2.24
C SER A 100 7.69 12.10 2.34
N GLU A 101 8.32 12.69 1.33
CA GLU A 101 8.60 14.14 1.32
C GLU A 101 7.31 14.94 1.23
N SER A 102 6.31 14.48 0.47
CA SER A 102 4.99 15.11 0.43
C SER A 102 4.33 15.08 1.80
N LEU A 103 4.30 13.92 2.47
CA LEU A 103 3.79 13.78 3.83
C LEU A 103 4.52 14.71 4.79
N TRP A 104 5.86 14.74 4.76
CA TRP A 104 6.65 15.63 5.61
C TRP A 104 6.26 17.10 5.45
N TYR A 105 6.09 17.58 4.21
CA TYR A 105 5.70 18.97 3.96
C TYR A 105 4.23 19.24 4.33
N LEU A 106 3.34 18.25 4.14
CA LEU A 106 1.96 18.26 4.59
C LEU A 106 1.87 18.42 6.11
N THR A 107 2.73 17.76 6.90
CA THR A 107 2.63 17.76 8.38
C THR A 107 2.62 19.15 9.01
N ARG A 108 3.22 20.15 8.35
CA ARG A 108 3.25 21.53 8.83
C ARG A 108 1.85 22.16 8.87
N GLN A 109 0.93 21.63 8.07
CA GLN A 109 -0.46 22.07 7.97
C GLN A 109 -1.42 21.22 8.81
N LEU A 110 -0.95 20.13 9.43
CA LEU A 110 -1.75 19.39 10.40
C LEU A 110 -2.06 20.26 11.62
N PRO A 111 -3.22 20.07 12.27
CA PRO A 111 -3.47 20.63 13.60
C PRO A 111 -2.35 20.24 14.58
N GLU A 112 -2.10 21.07 15.59
CA GLU A 112 -0.86 20.98 16.38
C GLU A 112 -0.70 19.67 17.14
N ASN A 113 -1.82 19.03 17.49
CA ASN A 113 -1.88 17.77 18.21
C ASN A 113 -2.16 16.56 17.29
N HIS A 114 -2.11 16.73 15.97
CA HIS A 114 -2.39 15.66 15.01
C HIS A 114 -1.12 15.03 14.44
N ALA A 115 -1.22 13.75 14.10
CA ALA A 115 -0.18 12.97 13.45
C ALA A 115 -0.77 12.01 12.42
N VAL A 116 0.00 11.70 11.38
CA VAL A 116 -0.22 10.53 10.55
C VAL A 116 0.78 9.45 10.96
N MET A 117 0.30 8.25 11.24
CA MET A 117 1.14 7.09 11.55
C MET A 117 0.95 6.02 10.48
N VAL A 118 2.04 5.62 9.84
CA VAL A 118 2.01 4.52 8.87
C VAL A 118 1.79 3.21 9.61
N CYS A 119 0.68 2.55 9.32
CA CYS A 119 0.25 1.30 9.94
C CYS A 119 0.41 0.10 8.98
N LEU A 120 0.39 0.34 7.67
CA LEU A 120 0.79 -0.61 6.63
C LEU A 120 1.57 0.17 5.57
N GLY A 121 2.67 -0.38 5.09
CA GLY A 121 3.61 0.33 4.22
C GLY A 121 4.70 -0.60 3.67
N GLU A 122 5.83 -0.03 3.30
CA GLU A 122 6.97 -0.70 2.63
C GLU A 122 7.80 -1.61 3.56
N GLY A 123 7.15 -2.33 4.48
CA GLY A 123 7.79 -3.19 5.49
C GLY A 123 7.81 -2.58 6.91
N LEU A 124 8.70 -3.09 7.76
CA LEU A 124 8.82 -2.67 9.17
C LEU A 124 9.91 -1.59 9.33
N MET A 125 9.60 -0.50 10.04
CA MET A 125 10.60 0.54 10.33
C MET A 125 11.53 0.11 11.48
N PRO A 126 12.87 0.15 11.31
CA PRO A 126 13.80 -0.12 12.41
C PRO A 126 13.70 0.97 13.49
N LYS A 127 13.24 0.62 14.70
CA LYS A 127 13.12 1.56 15.83
C LYS A 127 13.76 1.03 17.12
N GLY A 128 15.09 0.96 17.14
CA GLY A 128 15.85 0.85 18.40
C GLY A 128 16.06 -0.57 18.93
N GLY A 129 16.57 -1.44 18.06
CA GLY A 129 17.10 -2.77 18.40
C GLY A 129 16.17 -3.91 18.00
N GLU A 130 16.44 -4.57 16.86
CA GLU A 130 16.15 -5.98 16.54
C GLU A 130 16.58 -6.34 15.09
N SER A 131 16.51 -7.64 14.77
CA SER A 131 17.35 -8.49 13.89
C SER A 131 17.34 -8.25 12.36
N PRO A 132 18.25 -8.92 11.60
CA PRO A 132 18.41 -8.77 10.14
C PRO A 132 17.18 -9.04 9.27
N ASP A 133 16.15 -9.71 9.79
CA ASP A 133 14.95 -10.10 9.04
C ASP A 133 13.90 -8.97 8.89
N MET A 134 14.25 -7.73 9.25
CA MET A 134 13.36 -6.57 9.16
C MET A 134 13.57 -5.81 7.83
N GLY A 135 12.79 -6.19 6.82
CA GLY A 135 12.89 -5.70 5.45
C GLY A 135 12.27 -4.31 5.17
N SER A 136 12.89 -3.67 4.16
CA SER A 136 12.42 -2.65 3.22
C SER A 136 11.96 -1.27 3.73
N ASN A 137 12.10 -0.30 2.81
CA ASN A 137 12.05 1.16 2.94
C ASN A 137 11.44 1.81 4.22
N PRO A 138 12.26 2.23 5.21
CA PRO A 138 11.83 2.89 6.44
C PRO A 138 11.31 4.32 6.26
N LEU A 139 11.36 4.87 5.04
CA LEU A 139 10.67 6.14 4.76
C LEU A 139 9.17 5.99 5.03
N LEU A 140 8.58 4.83 4.74
CA LEU A 140 7.15 4.55 4.88
C LEU A 140 6.89 3.19 5.54
N GLY A 141 7.80 2.74 6.39
CA GLY A 141 7.63 1.50 7.16
C GLY A 141 6.62 1.67 8.30
N PHE A 142 6.14 0.54 8.81
CA PHE A 142 5.26 0.50 9.98
C PHE A 142 5.80 1.34 11.15
N GLY A 143 4.91 2.11 11.78
CA GLY A 143 5.21 2.95 12.92
C GLY A 143 5.87 4.28 12.57
N ARG A 144 6.11 4.59 11.29
CA ARG A 144 6.60 5.91 10.87
C ARG A 144 5.58 6.99 11.24
N VAL A 145 6.05 8.07 11.88
CA VAL A 145 5.22 9.19 12.31
C VAL A 145 5.52 10.44 11.50
N TYR A 146 4.46 11.04 10.98
CA TYR A 146 4.45 12.33 10.30
C TYR A 146 3.64 13.31 11.14
N ALA A 147 4.33 14.14 11.91
CA ALA A 147 3.72 15.12 12.79
C ALA A 147 4.65 16.32 13.03
N ARG A 148 4.16 17.35 13.73
CA ARG A 148 5.02 18.43 14.25
C ARG A 148 6.03 17.86 15.27
N PRO A 149 7.21 18.50 15.46
CA PRO A 149 8.34 17.90 16.18
C PRO A 149 8.02 17.34 17.57
N GLN A 150 7.24 18.04 18.38
CA GLN A 150 6.90 17.60 19.74
C GLN A 150 6.03 16.34 19.74
N VAL A 151 4.98 16.32 18.90
CA VAL A 151 4.10 15.16 18.72
C VAL A 151 4.85 13.98 18.13
N ALA A 152 5.73 14.22 17.15
CA ALA A 152 6.56 13.19 16.55
C ALA A 152 7.47 12.52 17.60
N VAL A 153 8.16 13.29 18.43
CA VAL A 153 9.04 12.74 19.50
C VAL A 153 8.25 11.92 20.51
N PHE A 154 7.06 12.37 20.91
CA PHE A 154 6.19 11.63 21.82
C PHE A 154 5.74 10.30 21.22
N LEU A 155 5.15 10.34 20.03
CA LEU A 155 4.63 9.15 19.36
C LEU A 155 5.74 8.17 18.98
N ASP A 156 6.92 8.65 18.56
CA ASP A 156 8.05 7.78 18.26
C ASP A 156 8.45 6.93 19.47
N ARG A 157 8.43 7.48 20.68
CA ARG A 157 8.67 6.72 21.93
C ARG A 157 7.56 5.72 22.21
N MET A 158 6.30 6.07 21.94
CA MET A 158 5.18 5.15 22.16
C MET A 158 5.22 3.98 21.17
N VAL A 159 5.51 4.25 19.90
CA VAL A 159 5.69 3.23 18.87
C VAL A 159 6.88 2.33 19.19
N GLN A 160 8.02 2.89 19.64
CA GLN A 160 9.16 2.09 20.09
C GLN A 160 8.78 1.09 21.18
N ARG A 161 7.98 1.52 22.16
CA ARG A 161 7.49 0.62 23.21
C ARG A 161 6.52 -0.43 22.66
N LEU A 162 5.63 -0.05 21.74
CA LEU A 162 4.67 -0.95 21.10
C LEU A 162 5.37 -2.07 20.31
N ILE A 163 6.52 -1.77 19.71
CA ILE A 163 7.31 -2.76 18.95
C ILE A 163 8.16 -3.62 19.90
N ASN A 164 8.87 -2.99 20.84
CA ASN A 164 9.97 -3.65 21.56
C ASN A 164 9.61 -4.13 22.98
N ASN A 165 8.44 -3.78 23.52
CA ASN A 165 8.03 -4.17 24.87
C ASN A 165 6.78 -5.06 24.83
N PRO A 166 6.89 -6.38 25.13
CA PRO A 166 5.76 -7.30 25.10
C PRO A 166 4.67 -6.98 26.12
N ASP A 167 4.98 -6.22 27.18
CA ASP A 167 4.02 -5.76 28.19
C ASP A 167 3.34 -4.43 27.83
N PHE A 168 3.63 -3.84 26.67
CA PHE A 168 3.03 -2.58 26.21
C PHE A 168 2.19 -2.82 24.96
N GLY A 169 0.87 -2.89 25.13
CA GLY A 169 -0.07 -3.21 24.05
C GLY A 169 -0.76 -2.00 23.42
N TRP A 170 -1.71 -2.28 22.53
CA TRP A 170 -2.57 -1.27 21.90
C TRP A 170 -3.46 -0.51 22.88
N ASP A 171 -3.89 -1.17 23.96
CA ASP A 171 -4.67 -0.53 25.02
C ASP A 171 -3.84 0.54 25.75
N ASP A 172 -2.59 0.22 26.11
CA ASP A 172 -1.65 1.17 26.71
C ASP A 172 -1.32 2.32 25.77
N PHE A 173 -1.05 2.02 24.49
CA PHE A 173 -0.79 3.02 23.47
C PHE A 173 -1.95 4.01 23.36
N THR A 174 -3.18 3.47 23.25
CA THR A 174 -4.40 4.26 23.12
C THR A 174 -4.66 5.12 24.36
N GLU A 175 -4.49 4.57 25.56
CA GLU A 175 -4.64 5.33 26.81
C GLU A 175 -3.65 6.50 26.87
N ARG A 176 -2.37 6.27 26.53
CA ARG A 176 -1.33 7.30 26.56
C ARG A 176 -1.58 8.41 25.54
N VAL A 177 -1.94 8.04 24.31
CA VAL A 177 -2.25 9.01 23.24
C VAL A 177 -3.46 9.88 23.62
N LYS A 178 -4.53 9.26 24.15
CA LYS A 178 -5.72 10.00 24.63
C LYS A 178 -5.38 10.92 25.79
N LYS A 179 -4.56 10.47 26.75
CA LYS A 179 -4.12 11.27 27.90
C LYS A 179 -3.32 12.51 27.51
N GLU A 180 -2.47 12.40 26.49
CA GLU A 180 -1.68 13.53 25.96
C GLU A 180 -2.49 14.42 24.99
N GLY A 181 -3.76 14.08 24.72
CA GLY A 181 -4.61 14.86 23.82
C GLY A 181 -4.15 14.84 22.36
N VAL A 182 -3.44 13.79 21.94
CA VAL A 182 -2.93 13.61 20.58
C VAL A 182 -3.95 12.85 19.73
N THR A 183 -4.18 13.31 18.51
CA THR A 183 -4.97 12.59 17.50
C THR A 183 -4.03 11.90 16.52
N VAL A 184 -4.23 10.60 16.29
CA VAL A 184 -3.43 9.82 15.35
C VAL A 184 -4.32 9.30 14.23
N TRP A 185 -4.04 9.71 13.00
CA TRP A 185 -4.61 9.13 11.80
C TRP A 185 -3.73 7.96 11.33
N GLY A 186 -4.32 6.79 11.14
CA GLY A 186 -3.62 5.63 10.59
C GLY A 186 -3.48 5.75 9.08
N ALA A 187 -2.34 5.34 8.52
CA ALA A 187 -2.15 5.25 7.07
C ALA A 187 -1.83 3.83 6.61
N ALA A 188 -2.45 3.40 5.52
CA ALA A 188 -2.03 2.22 4.76
C ALA A 188 -1.57 2.67 3.37
N ILE A 189 -0.30 2.43 3.05
CA ILE A 189 0.38 3.00 1.89
C ILE A 189 0.93 1.87 1.03
N ASP A 190 0.62 1.91 -0.25
CA ASP A 190 1.33 1.16 -1.28
C ASP A 190 1.81 2.17 -2.32
N THR A 191 3.11 2.42 -2.35
CA THR A 191 3.62 3.54 -3.14
C THR A 191 3.64 3.24 -4.62
N LEU A 192 3.71 1.97 -5.01
CA LEU A 192 3.73 1.53 -6.39
C LEU A 192 3.04 0.16 -6.50
N GLU A 193 1.71 0.21 -6.54
CA GLU A 193 0.91 -0.96 -6.82
C GLU A 193 1.17 -1.41 -8.26
N ASN A 194 1.32 -2.72 -8.45
CA ASN A 194 1.74 -3.35 -9.72
C ASN A 194 3.18 -3.01 -10.19
N THR A 195 4.17 -2.90 -9.31
CA THR A 195 5.60 -2.63 -9.64
C THR A 195 6.14 -3.48 -10.79
N SER A 196 5.78 -4.78 -10.85
CA SER A 196 6.29 -5.68 -11.90
C SER A 196 5.73 -5.32 -13.28
N ARG A 197 4.48 -4.84 -13.36
CA ARG A 197 3.87 -4.35 -14.60
C ARG A 197 4.52 -3.03 -15.02
N PHE A 198 4.75 -2.13 -14.06
CA PHE A 198 5.43 -0.86 -14.27
C PHE A 198 6.85 -1.04 -14.85
N ALA A 199 7.68 -1.87 -14.21
CA ALA A 199 9.06 -2.11 -14.65
C ALA A 199 9.13 -2.77 -16.04
N LYS A 200 8.15 -3.61 -16.40
CA LYS A 200 8.07 -4.25 -17.72
C LYS A 200 7.45 -3.36 -18.81
N GLY A 201 6.91 -2.20 -18.46
CA GLY A 201 6.31 -1.27 -19.40
C GLY A 201 4.94 -1.72 -19.89
N ALA A 202 4.14 -2.34 -19.03
CA ALA A 202 2.74 -2.66 -19.33
C ALA A 202 1.94 -1.37 -19.50
N GLU A 203 0.94 -1.38 -20.39
CA GLU A 203 0.20 -0.16 -20.77
C GLU A 203 -0.76 0.35 -19.68
N THR A 204 -1.16 -0.51 -18.75
CA THR A 204 -2.22 -0.23 -17.76
C THR A 204 -1.93 -0.84 -16.38
N GLY A 205 -2.50 -0.22 -15.34
CA GLY A 205 -2.58 -0.77 -13.96
C GLY A 205 -1.72 -0.10 -12.88
N PRO A 206 -0.46 0.32 -13.13
CA PRO A 206 0.36 0.95 -12.11
C PRO A 206 -0.25 2.22 -11.50
N MET A 207 -0.28 2.28 -10.17
CA MET A 207 -0.82 3.39 -9.40
C MET A 207 -0.14 3.50 -8.03
N THR A 208 -0.32 4.63 -7.37
CA THR A 208 0.01 4.80 -5.94
C THR A 208 -1.26 4.79 -5.12
N VAL A 209 -1.26 4.14 -3.97
CA VAL A 209 -2.42 3.99 -3.08
C VAL A 209 -2.09 4.51 -1.68
N LEU A 210 -2.95 5.40 -1.17
CA LEU A 210 -2.86 5.96 0.18
C LEU A 210 -4.24 5.92 0.83
N HIS A 211 -4.39 5.11 1.87
CA HIS A 211 -5.60 5.11 2.69
C HIS A 211 -5.31 5.78 4.02
N LEU A 212 -6.13 6.76 4.40
CA LEU A 212 -6.08 7.43 5.68
C LEU A 212 -7.31 7.02 6.51
N PHE A 213 -7.05 6.61 7.75
CA PHE A 213 -8.04 6.20 8.74
C PHE A 213 -8.11 7.24 9.84
N ASP A 214 -9.29 7.43 10.42
CA ASP A 214 -9.51 8.35 11.54
C ASP A 214 -8.85 7.90 12.86
N GLN A 215 -8.24 6.72 12.85
CA GLN A 215 -7.54 6.07 13.96
C GLN A 215 -6.39 5.19 13.42
N PRO A 216 -5.40 4.83 14.25
CA PRO A 216 -4.39 3.84 13.85
C PRO A 216 -5.00 2.44 13.70
N LEU A 217 -4.42 1.60 12.83
CA LEU A 217 -4.77 0.18 12.76
C LEU A 217 -4.12 -0.55 13.93
N SER A 218 -4.85 -1.47 14.57
CA SER A 218 -4.37 -2.36 15.65
C SER A 218 -3.45 -3.47 15.12
N ILE A 219 -2.39 -3.11 14.39
CA ILE A 219 -1.37 -4.02 13.85
C ILE A 219 -0.04 -3.63 14.50
N THR A 220 0.61 -4.52 15.22
CA THR A 220 1.85 -4.22 15.99
C THR A 220 3.13 -4.35 15.17
N ARG A 221 3.08 -5.14 14.09
CA ARG A 221 4.14 -5.29 13.09
C ARG A 221 3.52 -5.81 11.79
N PRO A 222 4.08 -5.53 10.61
CA PRO A 222 3.59 -6.10 9.36
C PRO A 222 3.68 -7.62 9.39
N TYR A 223 2.57 -8.30 9.11
CA TYR A 223 2.60 -9.71 8.79
C TYR A 223 2.84 -9.86 7.28
N GLU A 224 4.06 -10.21 6.91
CA GLU A 224 4.50 -10.40 5.51
C GLU A 224 4.00 -11.75 4.95
N GLY A 225 2.69 -11.97 5.02
CA GLY A 225 2.06 -13.18 4.48
C GLY A 225 0.88 -12.89 3.56
N TYR A 226 0.10 -13.93 3.29
CA TYR A 226 -1.03 -13.85 2.37
C TYR A 226 -2.37 -13.92 3.11
N MET A 227 -3.39 -13.32 2.50
CA MET A 227 -4.78 -13.46 2.93
C MET A 227 -5.66 -13.85 1.75
N GLY A 228 -6.50 -14.85 1.96
CA GLY A 228 -7.63 -15.14 1.08
C GLY A 228 -8.63 -13.99 1.16
N ASN A 229 -9.22 -13.61 0.03
CA ASN A 229 -10.22 -12.55 -0.05
C ASN A 229 -11.44 -13.01 -0.85
N LEU A 230 -12.63 -12.74 -0.32
CA LEU A 230 -13.90 -12.87 -1.03
C LEU A 230 -14.63 -11.54 -0.88
N ILE A 231 -14.88 -10.88 -1.99
CA ILE A 231 -15.48 -9.54 -2.07
C ILE A 231 -16.76 -9.64 -2.89
N LEU A 232 -17.88 -9.30 -2.26
CA LEU A 232 -19.22 -9.39 -2.83
C LEU A 232 -19.98 -8.08 -2.61
N PRO A 233 -20.97 -7.74 -3.46
CA PRO A 233 -21.92 -6.68 -3.12
C PRO A 233 -22.53 -6.97 -1.74
N ARG A 234 -22.62 -5.93 -0.90
CA ARG A 234 -23.09 -6.11 0.48
C ARG A 234 -24.49 -6.72 0.54
N GLU A 235 -25.35 -6.34 -0.38
CA GLU A 235 -26.73 -6.85 -0.48
C GLU A 235 -26.78 -8.37 -0.67
N VAL A 236 -25.81 -8.98 -1.36
CA VAL A 236 -25.72 -10.44 -1.51
C VAL A 236 -25.54 -11.12 -0.16
N VAL A 237 -24.65 -10.59 0.67
CA VAL A 237 -24.37 -11.13 2.00
C VAL A 237 -25.51 -10.86 2.97
N GLU A 238 -26.12 -9.68 2.91
CA GLU A 238 -27.25 -9.31 3.77
C GLU A 238 -28.51 -10.12 3.46
N ASN A 239 -28.82 -10.37 2.18
CA ASN A 239 -29.96 -11.20 1.81
C ASN A 239 -29.73 -12.68 2.16
N ALA A 240 -28.52 -13.20 1.93
CA ALA A 240 -28.17 -14.55 2.37
C ALA A 240 -28.33 -14.72 3.89
N ALA A 241 -27.93 -13.70 4.68
CA ALA A 241 -28.07 -13.72 6.12
C ALA A 241 -29.54 -13.77 6.59
N LYS A 242 -30.48 -13.14 5.86
CA LYS A 242 -31.93 -13.24 6.14
C LYS A 242 -32.44 -14.68 6.02
N GLU A 243 -31.84 -15.47 5.13
CA GLU A 243 -32.10 -16.90 4.94
C GLU A 243 -31.17 -17.81 5.77
N SER A 244 -30.54 -17.25 6.82
CA SER A 244 -29.60 -17.98 7.71
C SER A 244 -28.36 -18.55 7.00
N LEU A 245 -28.00 -18.04 5.83
CA LEU A 245 -26.78 -18.39 5.10
C LEU A 245 -25.68 -17.37 5.38
N LEU A 246 -24.69 -17.74 6.19
CA LEU A 246 -23.52 -16.89 6.44
C LEU A 246 -22.49 -17.07 5.30
N VAL A 247 -22.41 -16.07 4.42
CA VAL A 247 -21.44 -16.04 3.31
C VAL A 247 -20.12 -15.45 3.79
N LYS A 248 -19.06 -16.27 3.77
CA LYS A 248 -17.68 -15.92 4.11
C LYS A 248 -16.69 -16.62 3.19
N TYR A 249 -15.41 -16.32 3.34
CA TYR A 249 -14.35 -16.82 2.46
C TYR A 249 -14.35 -18.35 2.30
N HIS A 250 -14.71 -19.11 3.34
CA HIS A 250 -14.76 -20.58 3.29
C HIS A 250 -16.08 -21.17 2.77
N THR A 251 -17.09 -20.34 2.49
CA THR A 251 -18.39 -20.79 1.99
C THR A 251 -18.21 -21.45 0.61
N PRO A 252 -18.68 -22.69 0.38
CA PRO A 252 -18.58 -23.34 -0.93
C PRO A 252 -19.17 -22.46 -2.02
N ARG A 253 -18.52 -22.35 -3.18
CA ARG A 253 -18.97 -21.37 -4.21
C ARG A 253 -20.35 -21.66 -4.78
N SER A 254 -20.83 -22.90 -4.70
CA SER A 254 -22.23 -23.25 -4.96
C SER A 254 -23.21 -22.54 -4.02
N ARG A 255 -22.87 -22.40 -2.74
CA ARG A 255 -23.67 -21.64 -1.76
C ARG A 255 -23.52 -20.13 -1.95
N VAL A 256 -22.35 -19.67 -2.40
CA VAL A 256 -22.19 -18.25 -2.78
C VAL A 256 -23.07 -17.92 -3.99
N MET A 257 -23.11 -18.78 -5.01
CA MET A 257 -24.00 -18.64 -6.17
C MET A 257 -25.48 -18.68 -5.76
N GLU A 258 -25.87 -19.51 -4.79
CA GLU A 258 -27.22 -19.50 -4.21
C GLU A 258 -27.56 -18.14 -3.58
N ALA A 259 -26.66 -17.57 -2.79
CA ALA A 259 -26.81 -16.23 -2.22
C ALA A 259 -26.92 -15.13 -3.30
N ILE A 260 -26.14 -15.23 -4.37
CA ILE A 260 -26.20 -14.32 -5.52
C ILE A 260 -27.58 -14.39 -6.16
N ARG A 261 -28.09 -15.59 -6.46
CA ARG A 261 -29.40 -15.79 -7.09
C ARG A 261 -30.59 -15.44 -6.19
N LEU A 262 -30.42 -15.58 -4.88
CA LEU A 262 -31.40 -15.07 -3.92
C LEU A 262 -31.56 -13.56 -4.04
N THR A 263 -30.46 -12.86 -4.31
CA THR A 263 -30.42 -11.39 -4.43
C THR A 263 -30.81 -10.90 -5.82
N TYR A 264 -30.38 -11.62 -6.86
CA TYR A 264 -30.67 -11.32 -8.25
C TYR A 264 -31.25 -12.57 -8.94
N PRO A 265 -32.57 -12.83 -8.83
CA PRO A 265 -33.18 -14.05 -9.36
C PRO A 265 -33.08 -14.19 -10.89
N ASP A 266 -32.92 -13.07 -11.59
CA ASP A 266 -32.77 -12.94 -13.04
C ASP A 266 -31.36 -13.26 -13.55
N ILE A 267 -30.35 -13.34 -12.67
CA ILE A 267 -28.96 -13.48 -13.11
C ILE A 267 -28.66 -14.90 -13.61
N LYS A 268 -28.09 -14.98 -14.83
CA LYS A 268 -27.57 -16.21 -15.41
C LYS A 268 -26.18 -16.51 -14.80
N PRO A 269 -25.83 -17.77 -14.47
CA PRO A 269 -24.51 -18.09 -13.92
C PRO A 269 -23.36 -17.58 -14.75
N GLU A 270 -23.44 -17.70 -16.08
CA GLU A 270 -22.43 -17.26 -17.02
C GLU A 270 -22.22 -15.73 -17.01
N HIS A 271 -23.16 -14.97 -16.44
CA HIS A 271 -23.08 -13.52 -16.25
C HIS A 271 -22.54 -13.13 -14.86
N VAL A 272 -22.11 -14.10 -14.06
CA VAL A 272 -21.31 -13.89 -12.84
C VAL A 272 -19.83 -14.00 -13.22
N HIS A 273 -19.16 -12.85 -13.22
CA HIS A 273 -17.77 -12.66 -13.58
C HIS A 273 -16.91 -12.61 -12.33
N VAL A 274 -16.07 -13.63 -12.15
CA VAL A 274 -15.20 -13.79 -10.99
C VAL A 274 -13.79 -13.39 -11.35
N TRP A 275 -13.35 -12.24 -10.86
CA TRP A 275 -11.94 -11.85 -10.95
C TRP A 275 -11.13 -12.56 -9.87
N THR A 276 -10.00 -13.12 -10.28
CA THR A 276 -9.07 -13.85 -9.43
C THR A 276 -7.67 -13.75 -10.01
N LEU A 277 -6.64 -13.87 -9.16
CA LEU A 277 -5.28 -14.02 -9.66
C LEU A 277 -5.18 -15.30 -10.49
N ALA A 278 -4.73 -15.19 -11.74
CA ALA A 278 -4.65 -16.31 -12.67
C ALA A 278 -3.19 -16.69 -12.99
N GLY A 279 -3.02 -17.76 -13.77
CA GLY A 279 -1.72 -18.20 -14.27
C GLY A 279 -1.24 -19.53 -13.67
N PRO A 280 -0.33 -20.22 -14.36
CA PRO A 280 0.03 -21.62 -14.09
C PRO A 280 0.66 -21.82 -12.70
N THR A 281 1.37 -20.82 -12.18
CA THR A 281 2.02 -20.89 -10.85
C THR A 281 1.03 -20.89 -9.69
N ARG A 282 -0.23 -20.52 -9.93
CA ARG A 282 -1.27 -20.37 -8.90
C ARG A 282 -2.24 -21.53 -8.85
N VAL A 283 -2.18 -22.45 -9.82
CA VAL A 283 -3.07 -23.63 -9.93
C VAL A 283 -3.05 -24.45 -8.64
N ASN A 284 -1.87 -24.73 -8.08
CA ASN A 284 -1.75 -25.52 -6.86
C ASN A 284 -2.37 -24.83 -5.63
N ARG A 285 -2.35 -23.49 -5.59
CA ARG A 285 -2.83 -22.70 -4.45
C ARG A 285 -4.34 -22.51 -4.48
N ILE A 286 -4.89 -22.12 -5.64
CA ILE A 286 -6.29 -21.67 -5.78
C ILE A 286 -7.04 -22.29 -6.95
N GLY A 287 -6.45 -23.22 -7.70
CA GLY A 287 -7.13 -23.88 -8.83
C GLY A 287 -8.43 -24.59 -8.45
N THR A 288 -8.54 -25.07 -7.21
CA THR A 288 -9.78 -25.64 -6.68
C THR A 288 -10.88 -24.58 -6.49
N LEU A 289 -10.57 -23.31 -6.21
CA LEU A 289 -11.56 -22.21 -6.20
C LEU A 289 -12.07 -21.96 -7.61
N TRP A 290 -11.18 -21.89 -8.60
CA TRP A 290 -11.58 -21.69 -10.00
C TRP A 290 -12.51 -22.80 -10.47
N LYS A 291 -12.19 -24.05 -10.12
CA LYS A 291 -13.06 -25.19 -10.41
C LYS A 291 -14.43 -25.04 -9.76
N GLN A 292 -14.50 -24.67 -8.47
CA GLN A 292 -15.78 -24.50 -7.78
C GLN A 292 -16.69 -23.46 -8.47
N TRP A 293 -16.14 -22.35 -8.96
CA TRP A 293 -16.91 -21.36 -9.71
C TRP A 293 -17.35 -21.85 -11.09
N ARG A 294 -16.45 -22.50 -11.84
CA ARG A 294 -16.80 -23.11 -13.14
C ARG A 294 -17.90 -24.17 -12.99
N ASP A 295 -17.85 -24.97 -11.92
CA ASP A 295 -18.87 -25.98 -11.61
C ASP A 295 -20.26 -25.34 -11.32
N THR A 296 -20.31 -24.06 -10.93
CA THR A 296 -21.58 -23.31 -10.80
C THR A 296 -22.06 -22.67 -12.11
N GLY A 297 -21.26 -22.73 -13.18
CA GLY A 297 -21.51 -22.03 -14.44
C GLY A 297 -20.99 -20.59 -14.47
N ALA A 298 -20.26 -20.15 -13.45
CA ALA A 298 -19.70 -18.80 -13.40
C ALA A 298 -18.51 -18.64 -14.35
N HIS A 299 -18.34 -17.43 -14.87
CA HIS A 299 -17.21 -17.07 -15.71
C HIS A 299 -16.02 -16.64 -14.81
N ILE A 300 -14.93 -17.40 -14.87
CA ILE A 300 -13.64 -16.95 -14.32
C ILE A 300 -13.02 -15.97 -15.31
N VAL A 301 -12.82 -14.72 -14.90
CA VAL A 301 -12.26 -13.68 -15.75
C VAL A 301 -10.84 -14.06 -16.20
N GLU A 302 -10.60 -13.98 -17.50
CA GLU A 302 -9.31 -14.29 -18.12
C GLU A 302 -8.60 -13.03 -18.62
N GLU A 303 -7.28 -13.10 -18.78
CA GLU A 303 -6.48 -12.00 -19.32
C GLU A 303 -7.01 -11.56 -20.69
N GLY A 304 -7.16 -10.25 -20.89
CA GLY A 304 -7.70 -9.69 -22.14
C GLY A 304 -9.22 -9.57 -22.19
N TYR A 305 -9.97 -10.04 -21.18
CA TYR A 305 -11.41 -9.76 -21.06
C TYR A 305 -11.66 -8.25 -20.97
N THR A 306 -12.62 -7.76 -21.76
CA THR A 306 -12.97 -6.32 -21.80
C THR A 306 -13.99 -6.00 -20.72
N LEU A 307 -13.64 -5.08 -19.83
CA LEU A 307 -14.53 -4.55 -18.80
C LEU A 307 -15.55 -3.56 -19.39
N PRO A 308 -16.63 -3.23 -18.65
CA PRO A 308 -17.53 -2.13 -19.01
C PRO A 308 -16.83 -0.78 -19.20
N THR A 309 -15.64 -0.60 -18.62
CA THR A 309 -14.80 0.59 -18.84
C THR A 309 -14.21 0.67 -20.26
N GLY A 310 -14.32 -0.40 -21.06
CA GLY A 310 -13.73 -0.53 -22.39
C GLY A 310 -12.28 -1.02 -22.38
N TYR A 311 -11.65 -1.15 -21.21
CA TYR A 311 -10.28 -1.63 -21.07
C TYR A 311 -10.22 -3.14 -20.86
N GLN A 312 -9.10 -3.73 -21.28
CA GLN A 312 -8.78 -5.12 -20.99
C GLN A 312 -8.28 -5.30 -19.55
N VAL A 313 -8.79 -6.31 -18.86
CA VAL A 313 -8.30 -6.70 -17.54
C VAL A 313 -6.89 -7.27 -17.60
N PHE A 314 -6.20 -7.17 -16.46
CA PHE A 314 -5.11 -8.08 -16.12
C PHE A 314 -5.52 -9.01 -14.97
N THR A 315 -4.82 -10.12 -14.83
CA THR A 315 -5.08 -11.11 -13.75
C THR A 315 -3.77 -11.61 -13.13
N ASP A 316 -2.64 -11.00 -13.47
CA ASP A 316 -1.30 -11.42 -13.05
C ASP A 316 -0.83 -10.77 -11.75
N SER A 317 -1.47 -9.67 -11.31
CA SER A 317 -1.21 -8.93 -10.07
C SER A 317 -2.44 -8.14 -9.60
N GLY A 318 -2.44 -7.68 -8.34
CA GLY A 318 -3.32 -6.64 -7.80
C GLY A 318 -4.81 -7.00 -7.67
N THR A 319 -5.25 -7.29 -6.45
CA THR A 319 -6.65 -7.46 -6.01
C THR A 319 -7.30 -6.16 -5.55
N TYR A 320 -6.51 -5.11 -5.25
CA TYR A 320 -6.99 -3.82 -4.81
C TYR A 320 -7.88 -3.14 -5.87
N ALA A 321 -7.34 -2.85 -7.06
CA ALA A 321 -8.08 -2.13 -8.12
C ALA A 321 -9.35 -2.86 -8.61
N PRO A 322 -9.36 -4.20 -8.80
CA PRO A 322 -10.58 -4.95 -9.13
C PRO A 322 -11.74 -4.74 -8.15
N THR A 323 -11.46 -4.40 -6.88
CA THR A 323 -12.49 -4.15 -5.86
C THR A 323 -13.42 -3.00 -6.28
N TYR A 324 -12.94 -2.00 -7.02
CA TYR A 324 -13.76 -0.90 -7.54
C TYR A 324 -14.79 -1.31 -8.59
N GLN A 325 -14.65 -2.48 -9.21
CA GLN A 325 -15.60 -3.02 -10.19
C GLN A 325 -16.67 -3.92 -9.56
N VAL A 326 -16.55 -4.31 -8.29
CA VAL A 326 -17.50 -5.22 -7.66
C VAL A 326 -18.88 -4.60 -7.61
N GLY A 327 -19.84 -5.24 -8.28
CA GLY A 327 -21.18 -4.70 -8.48
C GLY A 327 -21.86 -5.26 -9.71
N THR A 328 -23.07 -4.79 -9.99
CA THR A 328 -23.87 -5.23 -11.14
C THR A 328 -23.99 -4.17 -12.21
N TRP A 329 -24.11 -4.59 -13.47
CA TRP A 329 -24.51 -3.75 -14.59
C TRP A 329 -25.49 -4.51 -15.50
N PHE A 330 -26.09 -3.79 -16.44
CA PHE A 330 -26.90 -4.38 -17.51
C PHE A 330 -26.19 -4.20 -18.84
N ASP A 331 -26.20 -5.23 -19.68
CA ASP A 331 -25.68 -5.14 -21.05
C ASP A 331 -26.72 -4.51 -22.01
N GLU A 332 -26.37 -4.41 -23.30
CA GLU A 332 -27.25 -3.87 -24.34
C GLU A 332 -28.52 -4.71 -24.56
N ALA A 333 -28.49 -6.00 -24.21
CA ALA A 333 -29.65 -6.89 -24.27
C ALA A 333 -30.56 -6.77 -23.04
N GLY A 334 -30.15 -5.99 -22.04
CA GLY A 334 -30.86 -5.85 -20.77
C GLY A 334 -30.63 -7.02 -19.81
N ASP A 335 -29.65 -7.88 -20.08
CA ASP A 335 -29.26 -8.96 -19.19
C ASP A 335 -28.39 -8.40 -18.05
N ARG A 336 -28.66 -8.85 -16.82
CA ARG A 336 -27.87 -8.47 -15.65
C ARG A 336 -26.55 -9.24 -15.60
N HIS A 337 -25.48 -8.53 -15.30
CA HIS A 337 -24.17 -9.08 -14.98
C HIS A 337 -23.73 -8.70 -13.56
N LEU A 338 -22.86 -9.51 -12.98
CA LEU A 338 -22.23 -9.28 -11.67
C LEU A 338 -20.72 -9.47 -11.80
N PHE A 339 -19.93 -8.50 -11.34
CA PHE A 339 -18.50 -8.64 -11.16
C PHE A 339 -18.19 -8.81 -9.67
N LEU A 340 -17.33 -9.76 -9.33
CA LEU A 340 -16.89 -10.02 -7.96
C LEU A 340 -15.42 -10.43 -7.91
N VAL A 341 -14.80 -10.34 -6.73
CA VAL A 341 -13.40 -10.75 -6.52
C VAL A 341 -13.34 -11.94 -5.56
N ASP A 342 -12.62 -12.98 -5.95
CA ASP A 342 -12.34 -14.15 -5.11
C ASP A 342 -10.93 -14.69 -5.36
N GLY A 343 -10.17 -14.91 -4.30
CA GLY A 343 -8.80 -15.42 -4.40
C GLY A 343 -7.98 -15.06 -3.17
N TYR A 344 -6.82 -14.45 -3.40
CA TYR A 344 -5.91 -14.04 -2.34
C TYR A 344 -5.06 -12.85 -2.76
N ALA A 345 -4.49 -12.16 -1.77
CA ALA A 345 -3.51 -11.11 -1.96
C ALA A 345 -2.45 -11.16 -0.85
N ALA A 346 -1.42 -10.34 -0.97
CA ALA A 346 -0.57 -10.02 0.18
C ALA A 346 -1.42 -9.37 1.29
N THR A 347 -1.02 -9.55 2.55
CA THR A 347 -1.82 -9.10 3.71
C THR A 347 -2.10 -7.59 3.69
N ALA A 348 -1.10 -6.77 3.34
CA ALA A 348 -1.26 -5.32 3.26
C ALA A 348 -2.31 -4.91 2.21
N GLU A 349 -2.17 -5.46 1.01
CA GLU A 349 -3.07 -5.23 -0.12
C GLU A 349 -4.50 -5.72 0.16
N ALA A 350 -4.63 -6.91 0.78
CA ALA A 350 -5.92 -7.46 1.21
C ALA A 350 -6.63 -6.57 2.22
N MET A 351 -5.89 -5.98 3.18
CA MET A 351 -6.44 -5.03 4.15
C MET A 351 -6.85 -3.73 3.46
N GLN A 352 -6.02 -3.19 2.56
CA GLN A 352 -6.37 -1.99 1.78
C GLN A 352 -7.65 -2.23 0.96
N ALA A 353 -7.77 -3.35 0.26
CA ALA A 353 -9.01 -3.73 -0.45
C ALA A 353 -10.20 -3.86 0.52
N ALA A 354 -10.02 -4.53 1.66
CA ALA A 354 -11.05 -4.68 2.69
C ALA A 354 -11.53 -3.33 3.26
N SER A 355 -10.63 -2.36 3.37
CA SER A 355 -10.97 -1.04 3.86
C SER A 355 -11.83 -0.20 2.91
N LEU A 356 -11.97 -0.62 1.64
CA LEU A 356 -12.93 -0.02 0.69
C LEU A 356 -14.38 -0.46 0.94
N ALA A 357 -14.62 -1.49 1.78
CA ALA A 357 -15.95 -2.01 2.06
C ALA A 357 -17.02 -0.96 2.42
N PRO A 358 -16.78 0.01 3.33
CA PRO A 358 -17.75 1.07 3.63
C PRO A 358 -17.93 2.09 2.50
N ILE A 359 -16.98 2.20 1.56
CA ILE A 359 -17.02 3.14 0.43
C ILE A 359 -17.85 2.57 -0.72
N LEU A 360 -17.57 1.33 -1.10
CA LEU A 360 -18.10 0.70 -2.32
C LEU A 360 -19.37 -0.13 -2.07
N ASN A 361 -19.89 -0.12 -0.85
CA ASN A 361 -21.04 -0.94 -0.45
C ASN A 361 -20.83 -2.44 -0.73
N VAL A 362 -19.64 -2.94 -0.39
CA VAL A 362 -19.28 -4.36 -0.51
C VAL A 362 -19.09 -4.99 0.88
N ASP A 363 -19.17 -6.32 0.96
CA ASP A 363 -18.70 -7.13 2.09
C ASP A 363 -17.37 -7.77 1.69
N VAL A 364 -16.38 -7.73 2.58
CA VAL A 364 -15.06 -8.34 2.38
C VAL A 364 -14.80 -9.34 3.50
N SER A 365 -14.63 -10.60 3.12
CA SER A 365 -14.23 -11.67 4.03
C SER A 365 -12.78 -12.06 3.75
N LEU A 366 -11.95 -12.01 4.80
CA LEU A 366 -10.54 -12.36 4.74
C LEU A 366 -10.25 -13.69 5.44
N ALA A 367 -9.24 -14.43 4.98
CA ALA A 367 -8.74 -15.63 5.65
C ALA A 367 -7.21 -15.64 5.69
N LEU A 368 -6.61 -15.87 6.86
CA LEU A 368 -5.16 -15.90 7.03
C LEU A 368 -4.53 -17.13 6.34
N PHE A 369 -3.43 -16.90 5.62
CA PHE A 369 -2.54 -17.94 5.09
C PHE A 369 -1.10 -17.72 5.59
N SER A 370 -0.26 -18.75 5.45
CA SER A 370 1.16 -18.65 5.77
C SER A 370 1.91 -17.70 4.84
N SER A 371 3.09 -17.23 5.25
CA SER A 371 3.94 -16.35 4.42
C SER A 371 4.49 -17.00 3.16
N LYS A 372 4.53 -18.34 3.10
CA LYS A 372 4.95 -19.07 1.89
C LYS A 372 3.77 -19.43 0.99
N PHE A 373 2.61 -19.71 1.57
CA PHE A 373 1.41 -20.16 0.87
C PHE A 373 1.71 -21.27 -0.15
N ASN A 374 2.27 -22.39 0.29
CA ASN A 374 2.71 -23.46 -0.60
C ASN A 374 1.65 -24.54 -0.83
N LEU A 375 0.65 -24.63 0.04
CA LEU A 375 -0.45 -25.60 -0.07
C LEU A 375 -1.71 -24.95 -0.65
N SER A 376 -2.75 -25.74 -0.86
CA SER A 376 -4.04 -25.21 -1.31
C SER A 376 -4.64 -24.28 -0.24
N TRP A 377 -5.38 -23.27 -0.68
CA TRP A 377 -5.99 -22.25 0.17
C TRP A 377 -6.79 -22.84 1.35
N ASP A 378 -7.48 -23.96 1.12
CA ASP A 378 -8.34 -24.61 2.11
C ASP A 378 -7.55 -25.40 3.16
N VAL A 379 -6.31 -25.78 2.85
CA VAL A 379 -5.38 -26.42 3.79
C VAL A 379 -4.63 -25.36 4.57
N GLU A 380 -4.11 -24.33 3.89
CA GLU A 380 -3.37 -23.21 4.50
C GLU A 380 -4.18 -22.52 5.58
N THR A 381 -5.44 -22.20 5.28
CA THR A 381 -6.30 -21.58 6.29
C THR A 381 -6.46 -22.46 7.53
N LYS A 382 -6.61 -23.79 7.37
CA LYS A 382 -6.75 -24.70 8.51
C LYS A 382 -5.46 -24.79 9.33
N ILE A 383 -4.30 -24.77 8.66
CA ILE A 383 -2.99 -24.79 9.33
C ILE A 383 -2.79 -23.53 10.17
N MET A 384 -3.14 -22.36 9.65
CA MET A 384 -3.00 -21.10 10.39
C MET A 384 -3.86 -21.00 11.66
N HIS A 385 -4.84 -21.90 11.83
CA HIS A 385 -5.65 -22.01 13.05
C HIS A 385 -5.13 -23.04 14.06
N LEU A 386 -4.03 -23.73 13.75
CA LEU A 386 -3.40 -24.63 14.71
C LEU A 386 -2.76 -23.85 15.86
N ASP A 387 -2.56 -24.55 16.98
CA ASP A 387 -1.82 -24.02 18.10
C ASP A 387 -0.36 -24.51 18.06
N PRO A 388 0.64 -23.62 17.84
CA PRO A 388 2.05 -23.99 17.76
C PRO A 388 2.62 -24.48 19.10
N ASP A 389 1.88 -24.46 20.20
CA ASP A 389 2.32 -25.04 21.48
C ASP A 389 1.65 -26.40 21.77
N ASP A 390 0.77 -26.86 20.88
CA ASP A 390 0.09 -28.14 21.04
C ASP A 390 1.07 -29.31 20.90
N LYS A 391 1.03 -30.23 21.86
CA LYS A 391 1.81 -31.48 21.84
C LYS A 391 1.51 -32.34 20.60
N GLU A 392 0.31 -32.22 20.04
CA GLU A 392 -0.10 -32.90 18.81
C GLU A 392 0.05 -32.04 17.55
N PHE A 393 0.68 -30.85 17.61
CA PHE A 393 0.82 -29.94 16.46
C PHE A 393 1.32 -30.65 15.20
N ILE A 394 2.41 -31.42 15.32
CA ILE A 394 3.03 -32.13 14.19
C ILE A 394 2.04 -33.12 13.56
N LYS A 395 1.34 -33.88 14.40
CA LYS A 395 0.33 -34.85 13.96
C LYS A 395 -0.84 -34.17 13.25
N LYS A 396 -1.32 -33.04 13.78
CA LYS A 396 -2.40 -32.24 13.17
C LYS A 396 -1.97 -31.62 11.85
N LEU A 397 -0.76 -31.06 11.80
CA LEU A 397 -0.16 -30.50 10.58
C LEU A 397 -0.02 -31.57 9.49
N PHE A 398 0.49 -32.76 9.82
CA PHE A 398 0.63 -33.87 8.88
C PHE A 398 -0.74 -34.32 8.34
N ALA A 399 -1.74 -34.41 9.22
CA ALA A 399 -3.09 -34.78 8.83
C ALA A 399 -3.72 -33.78 7.85
N LEU A 400 -3.46 -32.47 8.03
CA LEU A 400 -3.95 -31.42 7.14
C LEU A 400 -3.17 -31.36 5.81
N ALA A 401 -1.84 -31.49 5.86
CA ALA A 401 -0.99 -31.44 4.68
C ALA A 401 -1.18 -32.67 3.76
N GLY A 402 -1.70 -33.78 4.30
CA GLY A 402 -1.93 -35.02 3.56
C GLY A 402 -0.65 -35.80 3.23
N GLN A 403 0.52 -35.32 3.68
CA GLN A 403 1.83 -35.92 3.46
C GLN A 403 2.76 -35.62 4.64
N PRO A 404 3.82 -36.44 4.88
CA PRO A 404 4.84 -36.14 5.86
C PRO A 404 5.49 -34.77 5.60
N VAL A 405 5.58 -33.94 6.63
CA VAL A 405 6.14 -32.59 6.54
C VAL A 405 7.53 -32.60 7.19
N GLY A 406 8.56 -32.12 6.47
CA GLY A 406 9.93 -32.07 6.99
C GLY A 406 10.08 -31.09 8.15
N ARG A 407 11.17 -31.23 8.93
CA ARG A 407 11.44 -30.40 10.12
C ARG A 407 11.43 -28.89 9.82
N GLU A 408 12.02 -28.49 8.70
CA GLU A 408 12.06 -27.09 8.25
C GLU A 408 10.65 -26.53 8.03
N GLN A 409 9.79 -27.29 7.34
CA GLN A 409 8.42 -26.87 7.06
C GLN A 409 7.52 -26.88 8.30
N ILE A 410 7.77 -27.78 9.27
CA ILE A 410 7.12 -27.73 10.60
C ILE A 410 7.45 -26.42 11.30
N GLU A 411 8.74 -26.06 11.35
CA GLU A 411 9.19 -24.85 12.02
C GLU A 411 8.66 -23.60 11.33
N LEU A 412 8.70 -23.58 10.00
CA LEU A 412 8.13 -22.50 9.20
C LEU A 412 6.66 -22.23 9.55
N TYR A 413 5.81 -23.26 9.66
CA TYR A 413 4.40 -23.05 10.01
C TYR A 413 4.21 -22.62 11.46
N ARG A 414 5.02 -23.11 12.41
CA ARG A 414 4.99 -22.59 13.80
C ARG A 414 5.32 -21.11 13.80
N GLN A 415 6.41 -20.74 13.14
CA GLN A 415 6.86 -19.36 13.02
C GLN A 415 5.79 -18.48 12.38
N CYS A 416 5.18 -18.87 11.26
CA CYS A 416 4.11 -18.09 10.62
C CYS A 416 2.93 -17.82 11.57
N ILE A 417 2.52 -18.80 12.38
CA ILE A 417 1.40 -18.63 13.33
C ILE A 417 1.81 -17.69 14.47
N CYS A 418 3.03 -17.82 14.99
CA CYS A 418 3.57 -16.92 16.02
C CYS A 418 3.69 -15.49 15.48
N GLU A 419 4.26 -15.29 14.29
CA GLU A 419 4.38 -13.99 13.63
C GLU A 419 3.01 -13.33 13.42
N ALA A 420 2.00 -14.09 12.97
CA ALA A 420 0.64 -13.59 12.83
C ALA A 420 0.06 -13.14 14.18
N ARG A 421 0.22 -13.94 15.25
CA ARG A 421 -0.20 -13.57 16.62
C ARG A 421 0.50 -12.29 17.10
N GLU A 422 1.80 -12.22 16.90
CA GLU A 422 2.66 -11.10 17.28
C GLU A 422 2.38 -9.83 16.47
N ALA A 423 1.84 -9.95 15.25
CA ALA A 423 1.33 -8.86 14.42
C ALA A 423 -0.07 -8.35 14.85
N GLY A 424 -0.69 -8.98 15.84
CA GLY A 424 -2.04 -8.63 16.31
C GLY A 424 -3.16 -9.27 15.49
N MET A 425 -2.86 -10.27 14.65
CA MET A 425 -3.87 -11.00 13.89
C MET A 425 -4.64 -11.97 14.81
N ASP A 426 -5.97 -11.94 14.75
CA ASP A 426 -6.80 -12.89 15.51
C ASP A 426 -6.84 -14.26 14.82
N VAL A 427 -5.81 -15.07 15.05
CA VAL A 427 -5.66 -16.43 14.48
C VAL A 427 -6.72 -17.43 14.96
N LYS A 428 -7.57 -17.07 15.92
CA LYS A 428 -8.67 -17.93 16.39
C LYS A 428 -9.93 -17.74 15.54
N LYS A 429 -10.06 -16.60 14.85
CA LYS A 429 -11.19 -16.32 13.98
C LYS A 429 -11.02 -17.00 12.64
N LYS A 430 -12.03 -17.81 12.27
CA LYS A 430 -12.13 -18.46 10.97
C LYS A 430 -11.99 -17.50 9.80
N TRP A 431 -12.50 -16.28 9.94
CA TRP A 431 -12.36 -15.21 8.97
C TRP A 431 -12.20 -13.87 9.67
N LEU A 432 -11.57 -12.93 8.99
CA LEU A 432 -11.38 -11.55 9.44
C LEU A 432 -12.18 -10.60 8.53
N ALA A 433 -12.49 -9.42 9.05
CA ALA A 433 -13.02 -8.27 8.33
C ALA A 433 -12.18 -7.03 8.63
N ALA A 434 -12.31 -5.97 7.82
CA ALA A 434 -11.56 -4.72 8.02
C ALA A 434 -11.68 -4.16 9.45
N LYS A 435 -12.85 -4.31 10.08
CA LYS A 435 -13.09 -3.87 11.47
C LYS A 435 -12.22 -4.59 12.50
N ASP A 436 -11.76 -5.80 12.21
CA ASP A 436 -10.96 -6.56 13.16
C ASP A 436 -9.60 -5.89 13.39
N PHE A 437 -9.12 -5.10 12.44
CA PHE A 437 -7.89 -4.29 12.52
C PHE A 437 -8.10 -2.89 13.12
N MET A 438 -9.32 -2.51 13.49
CA MET A 438 -9.62 -1.19 14.04
C MET A 438 -9.81 -1.29 15.56
N PRO A 439 -9.18 -0.41 16.37
CA PRO A 439 -9.39 -0.36 17.81
C PRO A 439 -10.87 -0.21 18.18
N ASP A 440 -11.55 0.80 17.63
CA ASP A 440 -12.91 1.17 18.05
C ASP A 440 -14.01 0.38 17.30
N LYS A 441 -13.64 -0.52 16.38
CA LYS A 441 -14.53 -1.30 15.48
C LYS A 441 -15.48 -0.48 14.59
N LYS A 442 -15.48 0.84 14.74
CA LYS A 442 -16.09 1.84 13.88
C LYS A 442 -14.97 2.76 13.40
N TRP A 443 -14.94 3.07 12.13
CA TRP A 443 -13.91 3.90 11.52
C TRP A 443 -14.48 4.64 10.32
N ASP A 444 -13.82 5.75 10.00
CA ASP A 444 -13.96 6.45 8.72
C ASP A 444 -12.66 6.28 7.91
N VAL A 445 -12.78 6.33 6.59
CA VAL A 445 -11.65 6.08 5.68
C VAL A 445 -11.69 7.03 4.50
N MET A 446 -10.52 7.55 4.17
CA MET A 446 -10.26 8.32 2.98
C MET A 446 -9.27 7.54 2.10
N ALA A 447 -9.76 6.96 1.00
CA ALA A 447 -8.97 6.20 0.05
C ALA A 447 -8.55 7.08 -1.13
N LEU A 448 -7.26 7.12 -1.42
CA LEU A 448 -6.68 7.85 -2.53
C LEU A 448 -5.94 6.89 -3.46
N ALA A 449 -6.16 7.04 -4.77
CA ALA A 449 -5.40 6.38 -5.81
C ALA A 449 -4.90 7.41 -6.82
N GLY A 450 -3.58 7.49 -7.01
CA GLY A 450 -2.94 8.32 -8.04
C GLY A 450 -2.47 7.44 -9.20
N TYR A 451 -2.94 7.72 -10.41
CA TYR A 451 -2.76 6.82 -11.55
C TYR A 451 -1.51 7.17 -12.34
N MET A 452 -0.55 6.24 -12.39
CA MET A 452 0.67 6.42 -13.19
C MET A 452 0.40 6.09 -14.66
N LEU A 453 -0.43 5.07 -14.89
CA LEU A 453 -0.96 4.62 -16.17
C LEU A 453 -2.48 4.47 -16.07
N ASP A 454 -3.15 4.31 -17.21
CA ASP A 454 -4.58 4.07 -17.24
C ASP A 454 -4.93 2.85 -16.39
N ASP A 455 -6.00 2.94 -15.60
CA ASP A 455 -6.45 1.85 -14.77
C ASP A 455 -7.70 1.18 -15.38
N PRO A 456 -7.62 -0.10 -15.75
CA PRO A 456 -8.72 -0.77 -16.44
C PRO A 456 -9.95 -0.91 -15.54
N TYR A 457 -9.76 -1.01 -14.22
CA TYR A 457 -10.85 -1.24 -13.26
C TYR A 457 -11.57 0.03 -12.82
N THR A 458 -11.04 1.21 -13.10
CA THR A 458 -11.76 2.46 -12.79
C THR A 458 -12.01 3.30 -14.02
N GLY A 459 -11.32 3.01 -15.14
CA GLY A 459 -11.31 3.85 -16.33
C GLY A 459 -10.55 5.17 -16.11
N ALA A 460 -9.88 5.32 -14.97
CA ALA A 460 -9.15 6.54 -14.66
C ALA A 460 -7.91 6.66 -15.54
N PRO A 461 -7.67 7.82 -16.18
CA PRO A 461 -6.51 8.00 -17.04
C PRO A 461 -5.24 8.18 -16.22
N GLY A 462 -4.12 7.66 -16.72
CA GLY A 462 -2.80 7.83 -16.13
C GLY A 462 -2.22 9.23 -16.32
N VAL A 463 -0.92 9.36 -16.05
CA VAL A 463 -0.18 10.62 -16.28
C VAL A 463 -0.07 10.88 -17.79
N GLN A 464 -0.50 12.07 -18.22
CA GLN A 464 -0.48 12.50 -19.62
C GLN A 464 0.37 13.76 -19.78
N LYS A 465 1.31 13.76 -20.72
CA LYS A 465 2.04 14.99 -21.09
C LYS A 465 1.14 15.85 -21.98
N ILE A 466 0.79 17.06 -21.52
CA ILE A 466 -0.15 17.96 -22.23
C ILE A 466 0.54 19.19 -22.82
N ASP A 467 1.74 19.53 -22.34
CA ASP A 467 2.63 20.53 -22.93
C ASP A 467 4.10 20.12 -22.68
N LYS A 468 5.07 20.90 -23.16
CA LYS A 468 6.51 20.64 -23.02
C LYS A 468 6.92 20.30 -21.58
N ASP A 469 6.40 21.07 -20.62
CA ASP A 469 6.77 21.00 -19.20
C ASP A 469 5.55 20.74 -18.30
N THR A 470 4.37 20.51 -18.88
CA THR A 470 3.09 20.37 -18.18
C THR A 470 2.48 18.98 -18.38
N TYR A 471 2.03 18.39 -17.28
CA TYR A 471 1.45 17.05 -17.21
C TYR A 471 0.08 17.10 -16.55
N ARG A 472 -0.89 16.37 -17.10
CA ARG A 472 -2.17 16.07 -16.45
C ARG A 472 -2.04 14.78 -15.64
N VAL A 473 -2.50 14.82 -14.40
CA VAL A 473 -2.44 13.69 -13.46
C VAL A 473 -3.80 13.49 -12.82
N SER A 474 -4.30 12.25 -12.83
CA SER A 474 -5.58 11.89 -12.24
C SER A 474 -5.39 11.27 -10.86
N VAL A 475 -6.21 11.70 -9.92
CA VAL A 475 -6.32 11.13 -8.58
C VAL A 475 -7.78 10.85 -8.27
N ARG A 476 -8.07 9.63 -7.84
CA ARG A 476 -9.38 9.28 -7.29
C ARG A 476 -9.34 9.44 -5.77
N LEU A 477 -10.28 10.21 -5.23
CA LEU A 477 -10.59 10.29 -3.80
C LEU A 477 -11.92 9.55 -3.57
N SER A 478 -11.93 8.58 -2.68
CA SER A 478 -13.13 7.83 -2.30
C SER A 478 -13.31 7.79 -0.79
N THR A 479 -14.54 8.06 -0.34
CA THR A 479 -14.94 8.05 1.08
C THR A 479 -16.36 7.46 1.19
N PRO A 480 -16.82 7.06 2.39
CA PRO A 480 -18.21 6.65 2.58
C PRO A 480 -19.23 7.76 2.21
N ARG A 481 -18.81 9.03 2.28
CA ARG A 481 -19.67 10.20 1.99
C ARG A 481 -19.71 10.58 0.50
N GLY A 482 -18.70 10.21 -0.28
CA GLY A 482 -18.72 10.38 -1.73
C GLY A 482 -17.41 10.05 -2.44
N MET A 483 -17.41 10.16 -3.76
CA MET A 483 -16.25 9.82 -4.61
C MET A 483 -16.04 10.88 -5.69
N LYS A 484 -14.79 11.32 -5.88
CA LYS A 484 -14.43 12.27 -6.95
C LYS A 484 -13.14 11.88 -7.63
N GLN A 485 -13.07 12.10 -8.93
CA GLN A 485 -11.84 12.10 -9.72
C GLN A 485 -11.37 13.55 -9.86
N VAL A 486 -10.11 13.79 -9.51
CA VAL A 486 -9.46 15.10 -9.59
C VAL A 486 -8.33 15.01 -10.61
N CYS A 487 -8.42 15.81 -11.66
CA CYS A 487 -7.37 15.92 -12.67
C CYS A 487 -6.61 17.23 -12.47
N LEU A 488 -5.31 17.13 -12.19
CA LEU A 488 -4.44 18.28 -11.94
C LEU A 488 -3.49 18.49 -13.12
N SER A 489 -3.38 19.72 -13.60
CA SER A 489 -2.37 20.12 -14.59
C SER A 489 -1.16 20.71 -13.86
N LEU A 490 -0.07 19.95 -13.80
CA LEU A 490 1.15 20.26 -13.06
C LEU A 490 2.29 20.59 -14.02
N ARG A 491 2.89 21.76 -13.86
CA ARG A 491 4.00 22.24 -14.67
C ARG A 491 5.29 22.27 -13.87
N PHE A 492 6.35 21.67 -14.39
CA PHE A 492 7.68 21.80 -13.80
C PHE A 492 8.22 23.21 -14.02
N MET A 493 8.76 23.80 -12.95
CA MET A 493 9.43 25.10 -13.00
C MET A 493 10.91 24.97 -13.39
N GLU A 494 11.48 23.78 -13.20
CA GLU A 494 12.88 23.48 -13.51
C GLU A 494 13.09 22.96 -14.95
N PRO A 495 14.24 23.26 -15.56
CA PRO A 495 14.68 22.62 -16.80
C PRO A 495 14.69 21.09 -16.68
N GLU A 496 14.46 20.37 -17.79
CA GLU A 496 14.34 18.92 -17.82
C GLU A 496 15.50 18.17 -17.16
N LYS A 497 16.74 18.64 -17.37
CA LYS A 497 17.96 18.08 -16.78
C LYS A 497 17.99 18.13 -15.24
N ASP A 498 17.29 19.08 -14.63
CA ASP A 498 17.37 19.37 -13.20
C ASP A 498 16.19 18.73 -12.42
N ARG A 499 15.12 18.31 -13.11
CA ARG A 499 13.92 17.69 -12.50
C ARG A 499 14.23 16.44 -11.67
N PRO A 500 15.13 15.52 -12.09
CA PRO A 500 15.50 14.37 -11.27
C PRO A 500 16.09 14.78 -9.91
N LEU A 501 16.77 15.93 -9.80
CA LEU A 501 17.32 16.40 -8.52
C LEU A 501 16.23 16.73 -7.50
N VAL A 502 15.02 17.04 -7.96
CA VAL A 502 13.91 17.40 -7.08
C VAL A 502 13.11 16.16 -6.66
N CYS A 503 12.96 15.21 -7.58
CA CYS A 503 12.12 14.02 -7.42
C CYS A 503 12.87 12.75 -6.99
N ASN A 504 14.21 12.73 -7.02
CA ASN A 504 15.00 11.59 -6.57
C ASN A 504 15.54 11.78 -5.13
N PRO A 505 15.74 10.65 -4.40
CA PRO A 505 16.49 10.62 -3.16
C PRO A 505 17.90 11.23 -3.28
N LEU A 506 18.41 11.79 -2.19
CA LEU A 506 19.67 12.53 -2.13
C LEU A 506 20.89 11.67 -2.50
N LEU A 507 21.00 10.44 -1.96
CA LEU A 507 22.08 9.51 -2.30
C LEU A 507 21.99 9.08 -3.76
N ILE A 508 20.78 8.83 -4.28
CA ILE A 508 20.57 8.51 -5.69
C ILE A 508 21.06 9.64 -6.60
N ARG A 509 20.86 10.90 -6.22
CA ARG A 509 21.39 12.04 -6.98
C ARG A 509 22.91 12.05 -7.01
N PHE A 510 23.56 11.74 -5.89
CA PHE A 510 25.03 11.63 -5.83
C PHE A 510 25.57 10.46 -6.66
N PHE A 511 24.90 9.30 -6.63
CA PHE A 511 25.25 8.17 -7.51
C PHE A 511 25.12 8.51 -8.99
N ASN A 512 24.24 9.45 -9.33
CA ASN A 512 24.06 9.97 -10.69
C ASN A 512 24.91 11.21 -10.99
N GLY A 513 25.94 11.49 -10.18
CA GLY A 513 26.96 12.49 -10.48
C GLY A 513 26.69 13.90 -9.97
N GLU A 514 25.68 14.11 -9.12
CA GLU A 514 25.59 15.39 -8.40
C GLU A 514 26.79 15.54 -7.46
N ASP A 515 27.46 16.69 -7.56
CA ASP A 515 28.59 17.05 -6.71
C ASP A 515 28.13 17.32 -5.26
N TYR A 516 28.48 16.39 -4.36
CA TYR A 516 28.18 16.50 -2.94
C TYR A 516 29.14 17.43 -2.18
N GLU A 517 30.30 17.77 -2.76
CA GLU A 517 31.36 18.55 -2.10
C GLU A 517 31.14 20.05 -2.27
N ASN A 518 30.67 20.49 -3.45
CA ASN A 518 30.54 21.91 -3.78
C ASN A 518 29.09 22.44 -3.71
N ARG A 519 28.10 21.58 -3.42
CA ARG A 519 26.71 22.02 -3.26
C ARG A 519 26.44 22.68 -1.90
N ALA A 520 25.38 23.48 -1.85
CA ALA A 520 24.87 23.99 -0.58
C ALA A 520 24.33 22.86 0.30
N VAL A 521 24.96 22.61 1.45
CA VAL A 521 24.53 21.58 2.41
C VAL A 521 23.46 22.12 3.36
N LYS A 522 22.39 21.37 3.55
CA LYS A 522 21.30 21.70 4.47
C LYS A 522 21.31 20.78 5.69
N ILE A 523 20.84 21.24 6.85
CA ILE A 523 20.66 20.40 8.05
C ILE A 523 19.79 19.17 7.73
N SER A 524 18.79 19.34 6.86
CA SER A 524 17.91 18.25 6.39
C SER A 524 18.66 17.13 5.67
N ASP A 525 19.83 17.39 5.09
CA ASP A 525 20.61 16.39 4.36
C ASP A 525 21.05 15.25 5.31
N SER A 526 21.35 15.56 6.57
CA SER A 526 21.62 14.55 7.59
C SER A 526 20.43 13.61 7.80
N GLY A 527 19.23 14.16 7.95
CA GLY A 527 18.01 13.36 8.11
C GLY A 527 17.68 12.54 6.87
N ARG A 528 17.88 13.11 5.67
CA ARG A 528 17.65 12.44 4.39
C ARG A 528 18.62 11.28 4.17
N ILE A 529 19.92 11.51 4.32
CA ILE A 529 20.94 10.47 4.22
C ILE A 529 20.70 9.38 5.26
N ARG A 530 20.35 9.74 6.50
CA ARG A 530 19.97 8.74 7.51
C ARG A 530 18.82 7.86 7.03
N ASN A 531 17.70 8.45 6.61
CA ASN A 531 16.54 7.69 6.16
C ASN A 531 16.88 6.82 4.94
N GLU A 532 17.60 7.36 3.95
CA GLU A 532 17.98 6.63 2.73
C GLU A 532 18.97 5.50 3.00
N LEU A 533 19.92 5.67 3.91
CA LEU A 533 20.76 4.57 4.38
C LEU A 533 19.91 3.49 5.05
N GLN A 534 18.90 3.90 5.82
CA GLN A 534 18.03 2.92 6.44
C GLN A 534 17.20 2.14 5.41
N THR A 535 16.87 2.77 4.27
CA THR A 535 16.22 2.14 3.11
C THR A 535 17.15 1.20 2.35
N LEU A 536 18.32 1.69 1.99
CA LEU A 536 19.21 0.99 1.06
C LEU A 536 20.11 -0.03 1.77
N CYS A 537 20.35 0.11 3.07
CA CYS A 537 21.36 -0.67 3.78
C CYS A 537 20.80 -1.37 5.03
N SER A 538 19.50 -1.70 5.08
CA SER A 538 18.83 -2.32 6.25
C SER A 538 19.63 -3.48 6.88
N GLU A 539 20.04 -4.44 6.07
CA GLU A 539 20.81 -5.63 6.50
C GLU A 539 22.27 -5.33 6.88
N ALA A 540 22.75 -4.16 6.48
CA ALA A 540 24.12 -3.69 6.71
C ALA A 540 24.22 -2.67 7.85
N MET A 541 23.15 -2.47 8.63
CA MET A 541 23.14 -1.50 9.73
C MET A 541 23.13 -2.16 11.11
N GLU A 542 23.72 -1.46 12.06
CA GLU A 542 23.64 -1.75 13.49
C GLU A 542 23.22 -0.47 14.22
N PHE A 543 22.16 -0.55 15.03
CA PHE A 543 21.67 0.58 15.82
C PHE A 543 22.20 0.51 17.26
N PHE A 544 22.58 1.65 17.83
CA PHE A 544 23.10 1.72 19.19
C PHE A 544 22.72 3.02 19.91
N GLY A 545 22.64 2.95 21.24
CA GLY A 545 22.18 4.08 22.06
C GLY A 545 20.78 4.54 21.66
N VAL A 546 20.50 5.84 21.80
CA VAL A 546 19.19 6.42 21.48
C VAL A 546 19.03 6.71 19.99
N ASN A 547 20.13 7.06 19.29
CA ASN A 547 20.09 7.55 17.91
C ASN A 547 21.26 7.08 17.02
N GLY A 548 22.21 6.31 17.56
CA GLY A 548 23.40 5.89 16.84
C GLY A 548 23.11 4.83 15.79
N MET A 549 23.84 4.89 14.68
CA MET A 549 23.73 3.97 13.56
C MET A 549 25.12 3.72 12.97
N ARG A 550 25.50 2.45 12.86
CA ARG A 550 26.75 1.99 12.25
C ARG A 550 26.47 1.28 10.94
N VAL A 551 27.16 1.67 9.87
CA VAL A 551 27.05 1.07 8.54
C VAL A 551 28.22 0.12 8.29
N HIS A 552 27.91 -1.14 7.97
CA HIS A 552 28.83 -2.23 7.68
C HIS A 552 28.88 -2.50 6.17
N PHE A 553 29.82 -1.86 5.46
CA PHE A 553 29.89 -1.95 3.99
C PHE A 553 30.09 -3.38 3.46
N ASN A 554 30.78 -4.25 4.21
CA ASN A 554 30.96 -5.65 3.86
C ASN A 554 29.67 -6.50 3.93
N ARG A 555 28.58 -5.94 4.46
CA ARG A 555 27.26 -6.58 4.52
C ARG A 555 26.30 -6.04 3.46
N ILE A 556 26.67 -5.00 2.69
CA ILE A 556 25.80 -4.44 1.66
C ILE A 556 25.82 -5.37 0.44
N PRO A 557 24.68 -5.97 0.05
CA PRO A 557 24.64 -6.85 -1.11
C PRO A 557 24.86 -6.07 -2.41
N ASP A 558 25.59 -6.66 -3.36
CA ASP A 558 25.83 -6.07 -4.69
C ASP A 558 24.55 -5.86 -5.49
N ASP A 559 23.48 -6.61 -5.18
CA ASP A 559 22.16 -6.45 -5.78
C ASP A 559 21.30 -5.35 -5.11
N VAL A 560 21.87 -4.64 -4.13
CA VAL A 560 21.25 -3.50 -3.48
C VAL A 560 21.99 -2.21 -3.84
N ILE A 561 23.31 -2.18 -3.67
CA ILE A 561 24.16 -1.09 -4.16
C ILE A 561 25.32 -1.72 -4.94
N SER A 562 25.54 -1.28 -6.18
CA SER A 562 26.66 -1.79 -6.99
C SER A 562 28.01 -1.54 -6.30
N PRO A 563 29.03 -2.39 -6.52
CA PRO A 563 30.35 -2.20 -5.91
C PRO A 563 30.95 -0.80 -6.15
N GLU A 564 30.74 -0.24 -7.33
CA GLU A 564 31.17 1.12 -7.69
C GLU A 564 30.45 2.18 -6.83
N ASN A 565 29.12 2.06 -6.68
CA ASN A 565 28.34 2.96 -5.85
C ASN A 565 28.60 2.76 -4.35
N GLN A 566 28.99 1.57 -3.89
CA GLN A 566 29.40 1.36 -2.50
C GLN A 566 30.68 2.13 -2.17
N VAL A 567 31.66 2.12 -3.08
CA VAL A 567 32.89 2.93 -2.93
C VAL A 567 32.55 4.42 -2.87
N LEU A 568 31.66 4.88 -3.76
CA LEU A 568 31.20 6.27 -3.77
C LEU A 568 30.42 6.63 -2.49
N LEU A 569 29.53 5.75 -2.03
CA LEU A 569 28.77 5.93 -0.80
C LEU A 569 29.71 6.12 0.40
N ARG A 570 30.76 5.29 0.54
CA ARG A 570 31.73 5.44 1.63
C ARG A 570 32.42 6.82 1.59
N LYS A 571 32.77 7.32 0.40
CA LYS A 571 33.34 8.67 0.24
C LYS A 571 32.37 9.75 0.67
N ILE A 572 31.11 9.69 0.21
CA ILE A 572 30.04 10.63 0.57
C ILE A 572 29.86 10.67 2.10
N LEU A 573 29.66 9.51 2.74
CA LEU A 573 29.42 9.43 4.18
C LEU A 573 30.61 9.97 4.99
N THR A 574 31.84 9.64 4.57
CA THR A 574 33.06 10.13 5.22
C THR A 574 33.17 11.65 5.10
N TRP A 575 32.87 12.20 3.92
CA TRP A 575 32.90 13.64 3.67
C TRP A 575 31.90 14.37 4.57
N TYR A 576 30.64 13.93 4.61
CA TYR A 576 29.59 14.54 5.43
C TYR A 576 29.90 14.45 6.93
N LYS A 577 30.41 13.31 7.41
CA LYS A 577 30.82 13.14 8.80
C LYS A 577 31.98 14.06 9.17
N THR A 578 32.93 14.28 8.26
CA THR A 578 34.10 15.14 8.48
C THR A 578 33.74 16.63 8.47
N HIS A 579 32.93 17.07 7.51
CA HIS A 579 32.61 18.49 7.33
C HIS A 579 31.42 18.96 8.17
N HIS A 580 30.52 18.05 8.57
CA HIS A 580 29.32 18.34 9.36
C HIS A 580 29.18 17.41 10.59
N PRO A 581 30.20 17.33 11.47
CA PRO A 581 30.28 16.31 12.53
C PRO A 581 29.14 16.38 13.54
N LEU A 582 28.59 17.57 13.81
CA LEU A 582 27.45 17.72 14.73
C LEU A 582 26.17 17.10 14.15
N TRP A 583 25.90 17.32 12.86
CA TRP A 583 24.70 16.83 12.19
C TRP A 583 24.77 15.32 11.98
N PHE A 584 25.97 14.80 11.69
CA PHE A 584 26.22 13.37 11.49
C PHE A 584 26.78 12.66 12.73
N SER A 585 26.59 13.22 13.92
CA SER A 585 27.03 12.63 15.19
C SER A 585 26.40 11.26 15.48
N TRP A 586 25.28 10.96 14.82
CA TRP A 586 24.61 9.65 14.87
C TRP A 586 25.31 8.57 14.03
N LEU A 587 26.19 8.92 13.08
CA LEU A 587 26.74 7.98 12.09
C LEU A 587 28.10 7.43 12.49
N GLU A 588 28.22 6.11 12.49
CA GLU A 588 29.49 5.37 12.48
C GLU A 588 29.65 4.60 11.16
N ILE A 589 30.89 4.57 10.66
CA ILE A 589 31.26 3.82 9.46
C ILE A 589 32.17 2.71 9.96
N ALA A 590 31.74 1.46 9.82
CA ALA A 590 32.59 0.33 10.16
C ALA A 590 33.74 0.23 9.15
N ASP A 591 34.89 -0.28 9.61
CA ASP A 591 36.09 -0.45 8.78
C ASP A 591 35.81 -1.32 7.55
#